data_AF-A0A2V9M2S8-F1
#
_entry.id   AF-A0A2V9M2S8-F1
#
_cell.length_a   1.000
_cell.length_b   1.000
_cell.length_c   1.000
_cell.angle_alpha   90.00
_cell.angle_beta   90.00
_cell.angle_gamma   90.00
#
_symmetry.space_group_name_H-M   'P 1'
#
loop_
_entity.id
_entity.type
_entity.pdbx_description
1 polymer ?
#
loop_
_entity_poly.entity_id
_entity_poly.type
_entity_poly.pdbx_seq_one_letter_code
_entity_poly.pdbx_strand_id
1 'polypeptide(L)'
;QSQAAQALLASLSEVDANRAAVLGRSWPEPPTHLGPAAAEVRGNFETELAKQSIRRIGMSNPEELVPRLEELERSGTLDPMVRARLAMHLSQSGRREDALRLVDQMIGQLDRAAPDPRLLSEYMNFLPLLTMVDPERTVTAATALARISKESGGGPGGTTIQTPEGGRMDLTSAETSIVRMLQNGRLGPGLALRLIAANPDLKTKLDGIGGIDALYGPNALRPGPPPETVSAMRGYYVGPSTQREIAPVMAKIRSLAGSDPSSAAKKLAAELQPEQFQHLIRAAQQLSFQDPDLASIALEGAHSLLVGVEPLEKRAQLMTPLIRVWAEVEGEVQPKLYREGFVLVDDLRQAPRPSEQAPSVGAGPPRAAADNLERTLVAEYARDDFEAALKYIAGLSDYTVKLAMLLDIVQRFRQPF
;
A
#
# COMPACT_ATOMS: atom_id res chain seq x y z
N GLN A 1 17.24 -15.16 18.20
CA GLN A 1 16.36 -14.30 19.04
C GLN A 1 16.36 -12.84 18.59
N SER A 2 17.48 -12.23 18.14
CA SER A 2 17.47 -10.82 17.70
C SER A 2 16.64 -10.53 16.44
N GLN A 3 16.58 -11.43 15.44
CA GLN A 3 15.80 -11.18 14.21
C GLN A 3 14.30 -11.07 14.42
N ALA A 4 13.72 -11.90 15.30
CA ALA A 4 12.28 -11.89 15.54
C ALA A 4 11.84 -10.69 16.38
N ALA A 5 12.70 -10.30 17.32
CA ALA A 5 12.65 -9.05 18.05
C ALA A 5 12.71 -7.80 17.15
N GLN A 6 13.63 -7.82 16.17
CA GLN A 6 13.76 -6.78 15.16
C GLN A 6 12.51 -6.71 14.26
N ALA A 7 11.94 -7.86 13.88
CA ALA A 7 10.68 -7.91 13.13
C ALA A 7 9.50 -7.34 13.94
N LEU A 8 9.41 -7.68 15.24
CA LEU A 8 8.38 -7.14 16.14
C LEU A 8 8.50 -5.62 16.30
N LEU A 9 9.70 -5.09 16.52
CA LEU A 9 9.91 -3.64 16.63
C LEU A 9 9.66 -2.91 15.31
N ALA A 10 10.08 -3.51 14.19
CA ALA A 10 9.74 -3.01 12.87
C ALA A 10 8.22 -2.93 12.74
N SER A 11 7.48 -4.00 13.07
CA SER A 11 6.01 -4.06 13.04
C SER A 11 5.31 -3.13 14.03
N LEU A 12 5.84 -2.96 15.24
CA LEU A 12 5.37 -2.00 16.23
C LEU A 12 5.54 -0.57 15.73
N SER A 13 6.65 -0.25 15.05
CA SER A 13 6.84 1.10 14.49
C SER A 13 5.74 1.47 13.50
N GLU A 14 5.07 0.47 12.94
CA GLU A 14 4.04 0.62 11.92
C GLU A 14 2.65 0.82 12.51
N VAL A 15 2.47 0.50 13.79
CA VAL A 15 1.24 0.71 14.57
C VAL A 15 1.37 1.93 15.48
N ASP A 16 2.51 2.06 16.17
CA ASP A 16 2.83 3.15 17.08
C ASP A 16 4.33 3.48 16.98
N ALA A 17 4.66 4.40 16.06
CA ALA A 17 6.03 4.82 15.78
C ALA A 17 6.72 5.43 17.01
N ASN A 18 5.98 6.15 17.86
CA ASN A 18 6.51 6.78 19.06
C ASN A 18 6.91 5.72 20.09
N ARG A 19 6.02 4.77 20.36
CA ARG A 19 6.28 3.70 21.33
C ARG A 19 7.33 2.72 20.84
N ALA A 20 7.38 2.44 19.54
CA ALA A 20 8.45 1.62 18.96
C ALA A 20 9.83 2.29 19.09
N ALA A 21 9.92 3.60 18.89
CA ALA A 21 11.16 4.34 19.08
C ALA A 21 11.64 4.32 20.55
N VAL A 22 10.71 4.43 21.51
CA VAL A 22 11.02 4.29 22.95
C VAL A 22 11.50 2.87 23.26
N LEU A 23 10.79 1.85 22.76
CA LEU A 23 11.11 0.45 23.00
C LEU A 23 12.47 0.05 22.40
N GLY A 24 12.77 0.55 21.19
CA GLY A 24 14.06 0.36 20.54
C GLY A 24 15.24 0.89 21.38
N ARG A 25 15.07 2.04 22.04
CA ARG A 25 16.11 2.60 22.95
C ARG A 25 16.26 1.80 24.23
N SER A 26 15.16 1.22 24.74
CA SER A 26 15.17 0.37 25.92
C SER A 26 15.65 -1.07 25.66
N TRP A 27 16.04 -1.38 24.42
CA TRP A 27 16.49 -2.71 24.07
C TRP A 27 17.78 -3.08 24.81
N PRO A 28 17.87 -4.30 25.40
CA PRO A 28 19.04 -4.70 26.17
C PRO A 28 20.30 -4.80 25.30
N GLU A 29 21.47 -4.51 25.90
CA GLU A 29 22.75 -4.66 25.22
C GLU A 29 23.00 -6.11 24.79
N PRO A 30 23.55 -6.32 23.58
CA PRO A 30 23.96 -7.66 23.17
C PRO A 30 25.01 -8.17 24.16
N PRO A 31 24.94 -9.45 24.56
CA PRO A 31 25.92 -10.05 25.44
C PRO A 31 27.36 -9.83 24.96
N THR A 32 28.27 -9.48 25.86
CA THR A 32 29.67 -9.12 25.56
C THR A 32 30.45 -10.19 24.79
N HIS A 33 30.05 -11.47 24.90
CA HIS A 33 30.66 -12.58 24.16
C HIS A 33 30.35 -12.60 22.65
N LEU A 34 29.36 -11.83 22.18
CA LEU A 34 29.03 -11.69 20.75
C LEU A 34 29.94 -10.69 20.03
N GLY A 35 30.80 -9.99 20.77
CA GLY A 35 31.81 -9.09 20.23
C GLY A 35 31.25 -7.78 19.63
N PRO A 36 32.14 -6.93 19.08
CA PRO A 36 31.79 -5.60 18.58
C PRO A 36 30.84 -5.60 17.39
N ALA A 37 30.81 -6.67 16.58
CA ALA A 37 29.90 -6.79 15.46
C ALA A 37 28.42 -6.79 15.89
N ALA A 38 28.10 -7.35 17.06
CA ALA A 38 26.73 -7.32 17.59
C ALA A 38 26.31 -5.91 18.04
N ALA A 39 27.24 -5.12 18.56
CA ALA A 39 27.00 -3.72 18.91
C ALA A 39 26.81 -2.85 17.65
N GLU A 40 27.58 -3.10 16.59
CA GLU A 40 27.44 -2.40 15.30
C GLU A 40 26.10 -2.72 14.62
N VAL A 41 25.70 -3.99 14.58
CA VAL A 41 24.39 -4.42 14.06
C VAL A 41 23.25 -3.75 14.83
N ARG A 42 23.38 -3.61 16.16
CA ARG A 42 22.42 -2.88 16.98
C ARG A 42 22.39 -1.39 16.62
N GLY A 43 23.54 -0.72 16.54
CA GLY A 43 23.60 0.72 16.22
C GLY A 43 23.01 1.04 14.85
N ASN A 44 23.27 0.17 13.85
CA ASN A 44 22.65 0.26 12.53
C ASN A 44 21.14 0.08 12.60
N PHE A 45 20.66 -0.89 13.39
CA PHE A 45 19.24 -1.13 13.59
C PHE A 45 18.53 0.05 14.27
N GLU A 46 19.08 0.61 15.35
CA GLU A 46 18.51 1.78 16.02
C GLU A 46 18.43 2.99 15.10
N THR A 47 19.46 3.18 14.26
CA THR A 47 19.49 4.25 13.26
C THR A 47 18.39 4.07 12.21
N GLU A 48 18.21 2.85 11.68
CA GLU A 48 17.17 2.57 10.69
C GLU A 48 15.76 2.63 11.29
N LEU A 49 15.56 2.12 12.51
CA LEU A 49 14.30 2.22 13.22
C LEU A 49 13.92 3.69 13.49
N ALA A 50 14.90 4.53 13.88
CA ALA A 50 14.69 5.95 14.08
C ALA A 50 14.27 6.66 12.79
N LYS A 51 14.96 6.39 11.67
CA LYS A 51 14.59 6.92 10.34
C LYS A 51 13.18 6.48 9.94
N GLN A 52 12.85 5.20 10.08
CA GLN A 52 11.52 4.68 9.76
C GLN A 52 10.42 5.30 10.63
N SER A 53 10.69 5.50 11.92
CA SER A 53 9.74 6.12 12.85
C SER A 53 9.50 7.58 12.48
N ILE A 54 10.57 8.36 12.22
CA ILE A 54 10.46 9.75 11.74
C ILE A 54 9.65 9.81 10.45
N ARG A 55 9.92 8.90 9.52
CA ARG A 55 9.18 8.82 8.26
C ARG A 55 7.69 8.57 8.46
N ARG A 56 7.33 7.67 9.38
CA ARG A 56 5.93 7.37 9.70
C ARG A 56 5.23 8.54 10.35
N ILE A 57 5.81 9.10 11.41
CA ILE A 57 5.26 10.27 12.11
C ILE A 57 5.07 11.41 11.11
N GLY A 58 6.07 11.69 10.27
CA GLY A 58 5.98 12.75 9.27
C GLY A 58 4.89 12.53 8.20
N MET A 59 4.49 11.29 7.95
CA MET A 59 3.44 10.96 6.99
C MET A 59 2.03 10.96 7.60
N SER A 60 1.89 10.54 8.86
CA SER A 60 0.60 10.43 9.55
C SER A 60 0.26 11.65 10.40
N ASN A 61 1.24 12.18 11.12
CA ASN A 61 1.10 13.25 12.10
C ASN A 61 2.30 14.23 12.02
N PRO A 62 2.39 15.06 10.96
CA PRO A 62 3.53 15.93 10.74
C PRO A 62 3.73 16.99 11.84
N GLU A 63 2.67 17.41 12.56
CA GLU A 63 2.80 18.37 13.66
C GLU A 63 3.70 17.88 14.80
N GLU A 64 3.78 16.57 15.04
CA GLU A 64 4.64 16.00 16.09
C GLU A 64 6.14 16.19 15.79
N LEU A 65 6.52 16.38 14.52
CA LEU A 65 7.91 16.63 14.12
C LEU A 65 8.29 18.12 14.25
N VAL A 66 7.31 19.02 14.30
CA VAL A 66 7.53 20.46 14.32
C VAL A 66 8.42 20.93 15.48
N PRO A 67 8.25 20.47 16.74
CA PRO A 67 9.10 20.89 17.85
C PRO A 67 10.56 20.47 17.71
N ARG A 68 10.83 19.44 16.89
CA ARG A 68 12.18 18.88 16.67
C ARG A 68 12.74 19.21 15.28
N LEU A 69 12.10 20.12 14.55
CA LEU A 69 12.44 20.42 13.16
C LEU A 69 13.91 20.78 12.98
N GLU A 70 14.43 21.70 13.80
CA GLU A 70 15.83 22.14 13.69
C GLU A 70 16.84 21.01 13.97
N GLU A 71 16.51 20.11 14.90
CA GLU A 71 17.32 18.93 15.21
C GLU A 71 17.36 17.98 14.01
N LEU A 72 16.18 17.71 13.44
CA LEU A 72 15.97 16.81 12.31
C LEU A 72 16.55 17.35 10.99
N GLU A 73 16.57 18.67 10.83
CA GLU A 73 17.28 19.35 9.72
C GLU A 73 18.80 19.20 9.87
N ARG A 74 19.33 19.44 11.08
CA ARG A 74 20.78 19.33 11.36
C ARG A 74 21.31 17.90 11.24
N SER A 75 20.52 16.90 11.61
CA SER A 75 20.90 15.49 11.52
C SER A 75 20.88 14.96 10.08
N GLY A 76 20.21 15.66 9.15
CA GLY A 76 20.01 15.19 7.79
C GLY A 76 19.09 13.96 7.67
N THR A 77 18.37 13.59 8.74
CA THR A 77 17.54 12.37 8.78
C THR A 77 16.15 12.55 8.17
N LEU A 78 15.77 13.77 7.80
CA LEU A 78 14.51 14.04 7.12
C LEU A 78 14.59 13.65 5.65
N ASP A 79 13.85 12.60 5.28
CA ASP A 79 13.67 12.27 3.88
C ASP A 79 12.82 13.34 3.15
N PRO A 80 13.02 13.53 1.84
CA PRO A 80 12.31 14.54 1.04
C PRO A 80 10.77 14.46 1.12
N MET A 81 10.19 13.27 1.27
CA MET A 81 8.73 13.11 1.34
C MET A 81 8.19 13.66 2.68
N VAL A 82 8.87 13.35 3.78
CA VAL A 82 8.54 13.93 5.10
C VAL A 82 8.68 15.44 5.07
N ARG A 83 9.76 15.98 4.48
CA ARG A 83 9.93 17.43 4.34
C ARG A 83 8.78 18.07 3.57
N ALA A 84 8.31 17.44 2.49
CA ALA A 84 7.19 17.94 1.70
C ALA A 84 5.87 17.97 2.51
N ARG A 85 5.56 16.88 3.23
CA ARG A 85 4.39 16.81 4.12
C ARG A 85 4.45 17.85 5.23
N LEU A 86 5.61 18.03 5.83
CA LEU A 86 5.82 19.01 6.89
C LEU A 86 5.70 20.45 6.35
N ALA A 87 6.26 20.74 5.18
CA ALA A 87 6.12 22.05 4.52
C ALA A 87 4.65 22.37 4.22
N MET A 88 3.87 21.39 3.76
CA MET A 88 2.42 21.57 3.59
C MET A 88 1.71 21.89 4.90
N HIS A 89 1.98 21.12 5.96
CA HIS A 89 1.38 21.35 7.26
C HIS A 89 1.75 22.73 7.84
N LEU A 90 3.02 23.11 7.74
CA LEU A 90 3.50 24.43 8.17
C LEU A 90 2.86 25.57 7.38
N SER A 91 2.66 25.40 6.07
CA SER A 91 1.95 26.39 5.25
C SER A 91 0.49 26.55 5.70
N GLN A 92 -0.22 25.44 5.92
CA GLN A 92 -1.62 25.42 6.36
C GLN A 92 -1.82 25.99 7.78
N SER A 93 -0.85 25.82 8.66
CA SER A 93 -0.86 26.34 10.04
C SER A 93 -0.37 27.79 10.17
N GLY A 94 -0.13 28.49 9.05
CA GLY A 94 0.29 29.90 9.05
C GLY A 94 1.79 30.13 9.22
N ARG A 95 2.60 29.07 9.36
CA ARG A 95 4.08 29.13 9.45
C ARG A 95 4.72 29.09 8.07
N ARG A 96 4.33 30.04 7.21
CA ARG A 96 4.74 30.06 5.79
C ARG A 96 6.25 30.14 5.60
N GLU A 97 6.96 30.91 6.41
CA GLU A 97 8.43 31.06 6.26
C GLU A 97 9.18 29.75 6.51
N ASP A 98 8.78 28.97 7.52
CA ASP A 98 9.39 27.67 7.80
C ASP A 98 9.07 26.65 6.69
N ALA A 99 7.85 26.69 6.15
CA ALA A 99 7.48 25.88 5.00
C ALA A 99 8.36 26.21 3.77
N LEU A 100 8.57 27.50 3.49
CA LEU A 100 9.41 27.96 2.39
C LEU A 100 10.88 27.58 2.59
N ARG A 101 11.39 27.64 3.82
CA ARG A 101 12.75 27.23 4.16
C ARG A 101 12.98 25.74 3.85
N LEU A 102 12.03 24.87 4.19
CA LEU A 102 12.10 23.44 3.87
C LEU A 102 12.08 23.19 2.36
N VAL A 103 11.23 23.91 1.63
CA VAL A 103 11.17 23.87 0.16
C VAL A 103 12.51 24.29 -0.46
N ASP A 104 13.09 25.39 0.02
CA ASP A 104 14.39 25.89 -0.43
C ASP A 104 15.51 24.86 -0.28
N GLN A 105 15.58 24.23 0.89
CA GLN A 105 16.57 23.19 1.16
C GLN A 105 16.39 21.98 0.23
N MET A 106 15.15 21.57 -0.05
CA MET A 106 14.87 20.46 -0.96
C MET A 106 15.29 20.78 -2.40
N ILE A 107 15.00 22.00 -2.88
CA ILE A 107 15.43 22.46 -4.21
C ILE A 107 16.96 22.49 -4.28
N GLY A 108 17.62 23.06 -3.26
CA GLY A 108 19.08 23.13 -3.20
C GLY A 108 19.78 21.77 -3.07
N GLN A 109 19.15 20.77 -2.44
CA GLN A 109 19.67 19.40 -2.38
C GLN A 109 19.66 18.73 -3.75
N LEU A 110 18.61 18.96 -4.55
CA LEU A 110 18.53 18.42 -5.90
C LEU A 110 19.67 18.94 -6.79
N ASP A 111 19.98 20.24 -6.70
CA ASP A 111 21.08 20.86 -7.45
C ASP A 111 22.46 20.30 -7.07
N ARG A 112 22.62 19.78 -5.84
CA ARG A 112 23.90 19.23 -5.35
C ARG A 112 24.03 17.72 -5.55
N ALA A 113 22.93 16.99 -5.74
CA ALA A 113 22.90 15.53 -5.68
C ALA A 113 22.69 14.83 -7.03
N ALA A 114 22.81 15.54 -8.17
CA ALA A 114 22.77 14.91 -9.49
C ALA A 114 23.93 13.89 -9.62
N PRO A 115 23.70 12.58 -9.94
CA PRO A 115 22.51 11.92 -10.49
C PRO A 115 22.04 10.72 -9.62
N ASP A 116 21.55 10.91 -8.40
CA ASP A 116 20.93 9.81 -7.64
C ASP A 116 19.49 9.53 -8.14
N PRO A 117 19.19 8.35 -8.74
CA PRO A 117 17.86 8.00 -9.22
C PRO A 117 16.79 7.98 -8.13
N ARG A 118 17.16 7.71 -6.87
CA ARG A 118 16.22 7.71 -5.73
C ARG A 118 15.79 9.12 -5.39
N LEU A 119 16.74 10.05 -5.27
CA LEU A 119 16.44 11.46 -5.00
C LEU A 119 15.64 12.10 -6.14
N LEU A 120 15.90 11.72 -7.39
CA LEU A 120 15.10 12.16 -8.53
C LEU A 120 13.64 11.67 -8.45
N SER A 121 13.43 10.40 -8.12
CA SER A 121 12.08 9.84 -7.91
C SER A 121 11.32 10.55 -6.79
N GLU A 122 11.99 10.80 -5.67
CA GLU A 122 11.41 11.50 -4.53
C GLU A 122 11.07 12.96 -4.85
N TYR A 123 11.94 13.65 -5.59
CA TYR A 123 11.69 15.02 -6.04
C TYR A 123 10.51 15.12 -7.03
N MET A 124 10.35 14.13 -7.91
CA MET A 124 9.17 14.05 -8.79
C MET A 124 7.87 13.93 -8.00
N ASN A 125 7.88 13.25 -6.84
CA ASN A 125 6.71 13.17 -5.96
C ASN A 125 6.48 14.46 -5.15
N PHE A 126 7.52 15.30 -4.98
CA PHE A 126 7.45 16.58 -4.28
C PHE A 126 6.79 17.69 -5.12
N LEU A 127 7.06 17.75 -6.43
CA LEU A 127 6.58 18.83 -7.30
C LEU A 127 5.05 19.10 -7.21
N PRO A 128 4.17 18.08 -7.22
CA PRO A 128 2.73 18.33 -7.07
C PRO A 128 2.35 18.91 -5.70
N LEU A 129 3.11 18.62 -4.65
CA LEU A 129 2.86 19.12 -3.30
C LEU A 129 3.30 20.58 -3.17
N LEU A 130 4.40 20.95 -3.84
CA LEU A 130 4.91 22.32 -3.88
C LEU A 130 3.87 23.31 -4.45
N THR A 131 3.06 22.89 -5.43
CA THR A 131 1.97 23.74 -5.95
C THR A 131 0.98 24.21 -4.89
N MET A 132 0.84 23.48 -3.79
CA MET A 132 -0.07 23.81 -2.69
C MET A 132 0.60 24.68 -1.61
N VAL A 133 1.93 24.78 -1.64
CA VAL A 133 2.73 25.55 -0.67
C VAL A 133 3.17 26.87 -1.28
N ASP A 134 3.80 26.80 -2.45
CA ASP A 134 4.28 27.95 -3.22
C ASP A 134 4.24 27.66 -4.73
N PRO A 135 3.18 28.11 -5.42
CA PRO A 135 3.04 27.97 -6.86
C PRO A 135 4.17 28.63 -7.67
N GLU A 136 4.76 29.73 -7.18
CA GLU A 136 5.82 30.44 -7.91
C GLU A 136 7.12 29.61 -7.91
N ARG A 137 7.48 29.04 -6.76
CA ARG A 137 8.66 28.17 -6.64
C ARG A 137 8.53 26.85 -7.38
N THR A 138 7.30 26.46 -7.74
CA THR A 138 7.06 25.27 -8.58
C THR A 138 7.76 25.39 -9.94
N VAL A 139 7.77 26.60 -10.54
CA VAL A 139 8.44 26.83 -11.83
C VAL A 139 9.95 26.57 -11.71
N THR A 140 10.57 27.11 -10.65
CA THR A 140 12.00 26.91 -10.36
C THR A 140 12.32 25.43 -10.16
N ALA A 141 11.54 24.75 -9.32
CA ALA A 141 11.74 23.34 -9.00
C ALA A 141 11.60 22.43 -10.23
N ALA A 142 10.57 22.65 -11.05
CA ALA A 142 10.34 21.86 -12.25
C ALA A 142 11.42 22.11 -13.33
N THR A 143 11.93 23.34 -13.42
CA THR A 143 13.05 23.68 -14.32
C THR A 143 14.34 22.96 -13.89
N ALA A 144 14.61 22.90 -12.58
CA ALA A 144 15.75 22.17 -12.04
C ALA A 144 15.66 20.67 -12.37
N LEU A 145 14.47 20.07 -12.20
CA LEU A 145 14.23 18.66 -12.54
C LEU A 145 14.47 18.37 -14.03
N ALA A 146 13.95 19.21 -14.93
CA ALA A 146 14.11 19.03 -16.37
C ALA A 146 15.58 19.13 -16.80
N ARG A 147 16.33 20.07 -16.23
CA ARG A 147 17.77 20.20 -16.46
C ARG A 147 18.53 18.94 -16.06
N ILE A 148 18.31 18.42 -14.85
CA ILE A 148 19.05 17.26 -14.34
C ILE A 148 18.72 15.99 -15.14
N SER A 149 17.46 15.83 -15.55
CA SER A 149 17.07 14.71 -16.43
C SER A 149 17.81 14.74 -17.78
N LYS A 150 18.09 15.94 -18.31
CA LYS A 150 18.83 16.13 -19.56
C LYS A 150 20.33 15.83 -19.39
N GLU A 151 20.91 16.35 -18.31
CA GLU A 151 22.34 16.16 -17.98
C GLU A 151 22.67 14.69 -17.65
N SER A 152 21.71 13.95 -17.10
CA SER A 152 21.88 12.53 -16.74
C SER A 152 21.67 11.56 -17.92
N GLY A 153 21.50 12.07 -19.15
CA GLY A 153 21.26 11.22 -20.33
C GLY A 153 19.90 10.49 -20.32
N GLY A 154 18.91 11.04 -19.62
CA GLY A 154 17.58 10.45 -19.47
C GLY A 154 16.86 10.33 -20.82
N GLY A 155 16.92 9.14 -21.42
CA GLY A 155 16.13 8.79 -22.59
C GLY A 155 14.62 8.70 -22.29
N PRO A 156 13.80 8.28 -23.27
CA PRO A 156 12.37 8.07 -23.05
C PRO A 156 12.15 6.97 -22.02
N GLY A 157 11.75 7.36 -20.81
CA GLY A 157 11.45 6.45 -19.68
C GLY A 157 10.16 6.84 -18.94
N GLY A 158 9.44 7.85 -19.46
CA GLY A 158 8.21 8.36 -18.91
C GLY A 158 6.96 7.72 -19.52
N THR A 159 5.84 8.44 -19.44
CA THR A 159 4.59 8.02 -20.08
C THR A 159 4.56 8.48 -21.53
N THR A 160 3.90 7.71 -22.39
CA THR A 160 3.57 8.15 -23.75
C THR A 160 2.24 8.89 -23.76
N ILE A 161 2.20 10.02 -24.46
CA ILE A 161 0.94 10.73 -24.72
C ILE A 161 0.41 10.24 -26.07
N GLN A 162 -0.84 9.77 -26.10
CA GLN A 162 -1.54 9.50 -27.36
C GLN A 162 -1.94 10.84 -27.98
N THR A 163 -1.50 11.12 -29.20
CA THR A 163 -1.85 12.35 -29.91
C THR A 163 -3.25 12.23 -30.53
N PRO A 164 -3.93 13.36 -30.85
CA PRO A 164 -5.26 13.33 -31.50
C PRO A 164 -5.27 12.55 -32.83
N GLU A 165 -4.12 12.49 -33.51
CA GLU A 165 -3.92 11.83 -34.80
C GLU A 165 -3.56 10.34 -34.68
N GLY A 166 -3.58 9.78 -33.46
CA GLY A 166 -3.24 8.37 -33.20
C GLY A 166 -1.73 8.08 -33.11
N GLY A 167 -0.89 9.12 -33.13
CA GLY A 167 0.54 9.04 -32.87
C GLY A 167 0.87 8.87 -31.38
N ARG A 168 2.12 8.51 -31.09
CA ARG A 168 2.66 8.47 -29.72
C ARG A 168 3.74 9.52 -29.56
N MET A 169 3.64 10.31 -28.51
CA MET A 169 4.67 11.24 -28.09
C MET A 169 5.37 10.72 -26.85
N ASP A 170 6.67 10.49 -26.98
CA ASP A 170 7.49 10.00 -25.88
C ASP A 170 7.96 11.15 -24.99
N LEU A 171 7.68 11.02 -23.70
CA LEU A 171 8.16 11.93 -22.67
C LEU A 171 9.24 11.29 -21.82
N THR A 172 10.17 12.10 -21.34
CA THR A 172 11.06 11.73 -20.24
C THR A 172 10.25 11.62 -18.94
N SER A 173 10.83 11.02 -17.90
CA SER A 173 10.19 10.93 -16.57
C SER A 173 9.94 12.31 -15.95
N ALA A 174 10.86 13.26 -16.18
CA ALA A 174 10.72 14.65 -15.76
C ALA A 174 9.57 15.35 -16.51
N GLU A 175 9.55 15.26 -17.84
CA GLU A 175 8.49 15.82 -18.68
C GLU A 175 7.12 15.23 -18.32
N THR A 176 7.05 13.91 -18.06
CA THR A 176 5.83 13.23 -17.61
C THR A 176 5.32 13.83 -16.29
N SER A 177 6.21 14.07 -15.34
CA SER A 177 5.84 14.65 -14.04
C SER A 177 5.30 16.07 -14.20
N ILE A 178 5.93 16.87 -15.07
CA ILE A 178 5.49 18.24 -15.40
C ILE A 178 4.12 18.21 -16.11
N VAL A 179 3.92 17.35 -17.11
CA VAL A 179 2.64 17.25 -17.82
C VAL A 179 1.52 16.79 -16.88
N ARG A 180 1.75 15.78 -16.03
CA ARG A 180 0.74 15.35 -15.05
C ARG A 180 0.36 16.48 -14.10
N MET A 181 1.33 17.28 -13.69
CA MET A 181 1.07 18.46 -12.84
C MET A 181 0.20 19.49 -13.54
N LEU A 182 0.42 19.74 -14.83
CA LEU A 182 -0.43 20.59 -15.66
C LEU A 182 -1.85 20.01 -15.79
N GLN A 183 -1.97 18.74 -16.18
CA GLN A 183 -3.27 18.06 -16.34
C GLN A 183 -4.13 18.04 -15.06
N ASN A 184 -3.49 18.04 -13.88
CA ASN A 184 -4.21 18.11 -12.61
C ASN A 184 -4.86 19.49 -12.33
N GLY A 185 -4.63 20.50 -13.18
CA GLY A 185 -5.31 21.80 -13.11
C GLY A 185 -4.99 22.64 -11.87
N ARG A 186 -3.97 22.27 -11.09
CA ARG A 186 -3.60 22.97 -9.85
C ARG A 186 -2.80 24.25 -10.09
N LEU A 187 -2.18 24.37 -11.26
CA LEU A 187 -1.49 25.58 -11.68
C LEU A 187 -2.47 26.46 -12.46
N GLY A 188 -2.61 27.72 -12.06
CA GLY A 188 -3.37 28.70 -12.83
C GLY A 188 -2.76 28.90 -14.25
N PRO A 189 -3.54 29.35 -15.24
CA PRO A 189 -3.10 29.43 -16.64
C PRO A 189 -1.78 30.19 -16.85
N GLY A 190 -1.58 31.29 -16.14
CA GLY A 190 -0.34 32.08 -16.24
C GLY A 190 0.91 31.34 -15.76
N LEU A 191 0.81 30.59 -14.66
CA LEU A 191 1.91 29.78 -14.14
C LEU A 191 2.19 28.57 -15.00
N ALA A 192 1.14 27.94 -15.52
CA ALA A 192 1.23 26.83 -16.46
C ALA A 192 2.01 27.23 -17.73
N LEU A 193 1.71 28.42 -18.28
CA LEU A 193 2.44 28.97 -19.43
C LEU A 193 3.90 29.29 -19.10
N ARG A 194 4.18 29.92 -17.95
CA ARG A 194 5.57 30.20 -17.51
C ARG A 194 6.37 28.92 -17.33
N LEU A 195 5.75 27.88 -16.77
CA LEU A 195 6.37 26.58 -16.60
C LEU A 195 6.73 25.93 -17.93
N ILE A 196 5.81 25.93 -18.90
CA ILE A 196 6.08 25.40 -20.24
C ILE A 196 7.17 26.22 -20.92
N ALA A 197 7.11 27.55 -20.84
CA ALA A 197 8.12 28.43 -21.41
C ALA A 197 9.53 28.20 -20.81
N ALA A 198 9.62 27.84 -19.53
CA ALA A 198 10.88 27.49 -18.87
C ALA A 198 11.43 26.10 -19.27
N ASN A 199 10.65 25.29 -19.99
CA ASN A 199 11.01 23.93 -20.42
C ASN A 199 10.91 23.82 -21.95
N PRO A 200 11.91 24.32 -22.71
CA PRO A 200 11.81 24.49 -24.17
C PRO A 200 11.62 23.19 -24.95
N ASP A 201 12.23 22.08 -24.48
CA ASP A 201 12.07 20.76 -25.11
C ASP A 201 10.61 20.27 -24.97
N LEU A 202 10.03 20.40 -23.77
CA LEU A 202 8.63 20.07 -23.51
C LEU A 202 7.68 21.00 -24.28
N LYS A 203 7.99 22.31 -24.34
CA LYS A 203 7.21 23.27 -25.12
C LYS A 203 7.15 22.86 -26.59
N THR A 204 8.29 22.55 -27.19
CA THR A 204 8.38 22.15 -28.60
C THR A 204 7.52 20.92 -28.88
N LYS A 205 7.54 19.93 -27.98
CA LYS A 205 6.67 18.75 -28.06
C LYS A 205 5.19 19.13 -27.98
N LEU A 206 4.79 19.91 -26.98
CA LEU A 206 3.39 20.31 -26.79
C LEU A 206 2.86 21.18 -27.94
N ASP A 207 3.65 22.14 -28.44
CA ASP A 207 3.28 22.97 -29.59
C ASP A 207 2.94 22.10 -30.82
N GLY A 208 3.65 20.98 -31.02
CA GLY A 208 3.40 20.03 -32.11
C GLY A 208 2.06 19.27 -32.03
N ILE A 209 1.34 19.36 -30.91
CA ILE A 209 0.05 18.67 -30.69
C ILE A 209 -1.09 19.63 -30.31
N GLY A 210 -0.94 20.92 -30.59
CA GLY A 210 -1.94 21.94 -30.26
C GLY A 210 -1.68 22.72 -28.98
N GLY A 211 -0.44 22.68 -28.47
CA GLY A 211 0.01 23.47 -27.33
C GLY A 211 -0.55 23.00 -25.99
N ILE A 212 -0.62 23.92 -25.03
CA ILE A 212 -1.13 23.63 -23.69
C ILE A 212 -2.62 23.25 -23.68
N ASP A 213 -3.38 23.75 -24.66
CA ASP A 213 -4.84 23.52 -24.76
C ASP A 213 -5.17 22.03 -24.98
N ALA A 214 -4.24 21.27 -25.60
CA ALA A 214 -4.34 19.82 -25.75
C ALA A 214 -4.37 19.07 -24.42
N LEU A 215 -3.97 19.70 -23.31
CA LEU A 215 -3.95 19.11 -21.97
C LEU A 215 -5.21 19.41 -21.15
N TYR A 216 -6.02 20.41 -21.52
CA TYR A 216 -7.14 20.91 -20.70
C TYR A 216 -8.54 20.76 -21.34
N GLY A 217 -8.64 20.27 -22.58
CA GLY A 217 -9.92 20.15 -23.30
C GLY A 217 -10.73 18.86 -23.04
N PRO A 218 -11.97 18.75 -23.56
CA PRO A 218 -12.77 17.52 -23.49
C PRO A 218 -12.14 16.33 -24.24
N ASN A 219 -11.24 16.61 -25.18
CA ASN A 219 -10.39 15.64 -25.86
C ASN A 219 -8.96 15.60 -25.28
N ALA A 220 -8.79 16.01 -24.01
CA ALA A 220 -7.47 16.05 -23.37
C ALA A 220 -6.78 14.69 -23.46
N LEU A 221 -5.51 14.74 -23.86
CA LEU A 221 -4.73 13.54 -24.13
C LEU A 221 -4.53 12.75 -22.83
N ARG A 222 -4.98 11.48 -22.85
CA ARG A 222 -4.84 10.60 -21.69
C ARG A 222 -3.44 9.95 -21.68
N PRO A 223 -2.83 9.75 -20.51
CA PRO A 223 -1.60 8.98 -20.41
C PRO A 223 -1.82 7.57 -20.99
N GLY A 224 -1.02 7.18 -21.98
CA GLY A 224 -1.01 5.82 -22.52
C GLY A 224 -0.42 4.82 -21.52
N PRO A 225 -0.60 3.50 -21.75
CA PRO A 225 0.03 2.49 -20.92
C PRO A 225 1.56 2.73 -20.87
N PRO A 226 2.21 2.55 -19.70
CA PRO A 226 3.66 2.64 -19.62
C PRO A 226 4.30 1.57 -20.51
N PRO A 227 5.49 1.81 -21.08
CA PRO A 227 6.25 0.74 -21.74
C PRO A 227 6.47 -0.42 -20.76
N GLU A 228 6.37 -1.66 -21.25
CA GLU A 228 6.22 -2.92 -20.48
C GLU A 228 7.33 -3.24 -19.47
N THR A 229 8.36 -2.40 -19.31
CA THR A 229 9.54 -2.66 -18.49
C THR A 229 9.50 -2.09 -17.06
N VAL A 230 8.45 -1.37 -16.64
CA VAL A 230 8.36 -0.77 -15.29
C VAL A 230 7.21 -1.35 -14.48
N SER A 231 7.32 -2.62 -14.07
CA SER A 231 6.28 -3.31 -13.28
C SER A 231 6.70 -3.76 -11.88
N ALA A 232 7.81 -3.25 -11.32
CA ALA A 232 8.35 -3.81 -10.08
C ALA A 232 8.10 -3.00 -8.78
N MET A 233 7.63 -1.75 -8.83
CA MET A 233 7.43 -0.97 -7.59
C MET A 233 6.29 0.03 -7.70
N ARG A 234 5.05 -0.41 -7.45
CA ARG A 234 4.02 0.43 -6.79
C ARG A 234 2.83 -0.42 -6.38
N GLY A 235 2.33 -0.15 -5.17
CA GLY A 235 1.20 -0.85 -4.55
C GLY A 235 -0.07 -0.85 -5.38
N TYR A 236 -0.83 -1.93 -5.20
CA TYR A 236 -2.24 -2.14 -5.53
C TYR A 236 -2.83 -1.20 -6.59
N TYR A 237 -2.52 -1.49 -7.86
CA TYR A 237 -3.33 -1.06 -8.99
C TYR A 237 -4.11 -2.29 -9.48
N VAL A 238 -5.42 -2.32 -9.26
CA VAL A 238 -6.30 -3.34 -9.88
C VAL A 238 -6.43 -2.98 -11.35
N GLY A 239 -5.73 -3.73 -12.20
CA GLY A 239 -5.69 -3.49 -13.65
C GLY A 239 -7.02 -3.82 -14.34
N PRO A 240 -7.28 -3.22 -15.53
CA PRO A 240 -8.52 -3.39 -16.30
C PRO A 240 -8.77 -4.81 -16.84
N SER A 241 -7.80 -5.72 -16.77
CA SER A 241 -7.95 -7.12 -17.19
C SER A 241 -8.88 -7.94 -16.28
N THR A 242 -9.01 -7.57 -15.00
CA THR A 242 -9.84 -8.31 -14.02
C THR A 242 -11.34 -8.00 -14.10
N GLN A 243 -11.74 -6.87 -14.71
CA GLN A 243 -13.15 -6.48 -14.81
C GLN A 243 -13.97 -7.40 -15.74
N ARG A 244 -13.36 -7.96 -16.79
CA ARG A 244 -14.09 -8.81 -17.76
C ARG A 244 -14.55 -10.15 -17.18
N GLU A 245 -13.82 -10.73 -16.25
CA GLU A 245 -14.14 -12.04 -15.66
C GLU A 245 -15.16 -11.96 -14.51
N ILE A 246 -15.23 -10.82 -13.82
CA ILE A 246 -16.06 -10.63 -12.62
C ILE A 246 -17.44 -10.02 -12.97
N ALA A 247 -17.55 -9.31 -14.10
CA ALA A 247 -18.80 -8.67 -14.54
C ALA A 247 -20.02 -9.62 -14.59
N PRO A 248 -19.93 -10.88 -15.06
CA PRO A 248 -21.06 -11.81 -15.06
C PRO A 248 -21.55 -12.15 -13.64
N VAL A 249 -20.63 -12.30 -12.69
CA VAL A 249 -20.95 -12.62 -11.29
C VAL A 249 -21.61 -11.43 -10.61
N MET A 250 -21.10 -10.21 -10.81
CA MET A 250 -21.73 -8.99 -10.29
C MET A 250 -23.12 -8.73 -10.86
N ALA A 251 -23.32 -8.94 -12.17
CA ALA A 251 -24.64 -8.83 -12.79
C ALA A 251 -25.63 -9.84 -12.19
N LYS A 252 -25.17 -11.05 -11.90
CA LYS A 252 -25.98 -12.10 -11.28
C LYS A 252 -26.35 -11.77 -9.83
N ILE A 253 -25.41 -11.27 -9.03
CA ILE A 253 -25.67 -10.79 -7.66
C ILE A 253 -26.77 -9.72 -7.68
N ARG A 254 -26.64 -8.71 -8.56
CA ARG A 254 -27.64 -7.64 -8.71
C ARG A 254 -29.02 -8.15 -9.13
N SER A 255 -29.07 -9.10 -10.05
CA SER A 255 -30.31 -9.71 -10.53
C SER A 255 -31.04 -10.50 -9.42
N LEU A 256 -30.29 -11.31 -8.66
CA LEU A 256 -30.85 -12.10 -7.55
C LEU A 256 -31.28 -11.19 -6.40
N ALA A 257 -30.47 -10.20 -6.04
CA ALA A 257 -30.82 -9.23 -5.01
C ALA A 257 -32.04 -8.40 -5.41
N GLY A 258 -32.15 -7.95 -6.66
CA GLY A 258 -33.29 -7.16 -7.14
C GLY A 258 -34.60 -7.94 -7.24
N SER A 259 -34.56 -9.28 -7.32
CA SER A 259 -35.74 -10.14 -7.41
C SER A 259 -36.21 -10.68 -6.05
N ASP A 260 -35.27 -11.13 -5.21
CA ASP A 260 -35.56 -11.62 -3.86
C ASP A 260 -34.30 -11.52 -2.98
N PRO A 261 -34.10 -10.38 -2.29
CA PRO A 261 -32.92 -10.14 -1.46
C PRO A 261 -32.71 -11.22 -0.39
N SER A 262 -33.81 -11.70 0.19
CA SER A 262 -33.79 -12.61 1.36
C SER A 262 -33.25 -14.01 1.05
N SER A 263 -33.32 -14.44 -0.22
CA SER A 263 -32.81 -15.73 -0.66
C SER A 263 -31.67 -15.64 -1.67
N ALA A 264 -31.21 -14.43 -1.98
CA ALA A 264 -30.22 -14.16 -3.01
C ALA A 264 -28.91 -14.93 -2.77
N ALA A 265 -28.36 -14.89 -1.55
CA ALA A 265 -27.12 -15.60 -1.20
C ALA A 265 -27.24 -17.13 -1.36
N LYS A 266 -28.38 -17.69 -0.93
CA LYS A 266 -28.65 -19.13 -1.04
C LYS A 266 -28.82 -19.59 -2.48
N LYS A 267 -29.53 -18.80 -3.31
CA LYS A 267 -29.67 -19.05 -4.75
C LYS A 267 -28.33 -18.91 -5.48
N LEU A 268 -27.53 -17.91 -5.09
CA LEU A 268 -26.20 -17.68 -5.63
C LEU A 268 -25.27 -18.89 -5.38
N ALA A 269 -25.27 -19.44 -4.17
CA ALA A 269 -24.48 -20.63 -3.85
C ALA A 269 -24.99 -21.91 -4.53
N ALA A 270 -26.30 -22.03 -4.79
CA ALA A 270 -26.86 -23.18 -5.48
C ALA A 270 -26.52 -23.22 -6.98
N GLU A 271 -26.31 -22.05 -7.60
CA GLU A 271 -26.08 -21.94 -9.04
C GLU A 271 -24.61 -21.79 -9.43
N LEU A 272 -23.71 -21.56 -8.47
CA LEU A 272 -22.28 -21.39 -8.71
C LEU A 272 -21.50 -22.65 -8.34
N GLN A 273 -20.37 -22.83 -9.02
CA GLN A 273 -19.44 -23.94 -8.75
C GLN A 273 -18.36 -23.52 -7.73
N PRO A 274 -17.77 -24.45 -6.95
CA PRO A 274 -16.71 -24.16 -6.00
C PRO A 274 -15.50 -23.41 -6.59
N GLU A 275 -15.19 -23.61 -7.87
CA GLU A 275 -14.12 -22.90 -8.61
C GLU A 275 -14.40 -21.40 -8.72
N GLN A 276 -15.67 -21.00 -8.63
CA GLN A 276 -16.10 -19.61 -8.74
C GLN A 276 -16.05 -18.85 -7.40
N PHE A 277 -15.64 -19.51 -6.32
CA PHE A 277 -15.45 -18.90 -5.00
C PHE A 277 -14.59 -17.63 -5.07
N GLN A 278 -13.46 -17.69 -5.77
CA GLN A 278 -12.54 -16.54 -5.90
C GLN A 278 -13.17 -15.37 -6.67
N HIS A 279 -14.11 -15.64 -7.59
CA HIS A 279 -14.85 -14.59 -8.28
C HIS A 279 -15.84 -13.89 -7.35
N LEU A 280 -16.45 -14.60 -6.40
CA LEU A 280 -17.31 -14.00 -5.38
C LEU A 280 -16.54 -13.13 -4.40
N ILE A 281 -15.38 -13.59 -3.92
CA ILE A 281 -14.51 -12.80 -3.04
C ILE A 281 -14.11 -11.48 -3.73
N ARG A 282 -13.69 -11.55 -5.00
CA ARG A 282 -13.35 -10.34 -5.77
C ARG A 282 -14.56 -9.45 -6.06
N ALA A 283 -15.73 -10.04 -6.30
CA ALA A 283 -16.97 -9.28 -6.48
C ALA A 283 -17.35 -8.53 -5.20
N ALA A 284 -17.25 -9.17 -4.02
CA ALA A 284 -17.50 -8.53 -2.73
C ALA A 284 -16.58 -7.32 -2.50
N GLN A 285 -15.28 -7.46 -2.78
CA GLN A 285 -14.31 -6.36 -2.67
C GLN A 285 -14.60 -5.19 -3.64
N GLN A 286 -15.17 -5.46 -4.82
CA GLN A 286 -15.55 -4.39 -5.75
C GLN A 286 -16.88 -3.74 -5.38
N LEU A 287 -17.81 -4.53 -4.85
CA LEU A 287 -19.13 -4.07 -4.44
C LEU A 287 -19.09 -3.30 -3.12
N SER A 288 -18.14 -3.56 -2.22
CA SER A 288 -18.05 -2.85 -0.94
C SER A 288 -17.99 -1.32 -1.07
N PHE A 289 -17.38 -0.83 -2.15
CA PHE A 289 -17.31 0.61 -2.46
C PHE A 289 -18.54 1.14 -3.22
N GLN A 290 -19.34 0.26 -3.82
CA GLN A 290 -20.48 0.63 -4.68
C GLN A 290 -21.82 0.47 -3.97
N ASP A 291 -22.00 -0.67 -3.31
CA ASP A 291 -23.22 -1.13 -2.67
C ASP A 291 -22.86 -2.21 -1.62
N PRO A 292 -22.72 -1.83 -0.34
CA PRO A 292 -22.35 -2.73 0.75
C PRO A 292 -23.30 -3.93 0.90
N ASP A 293 -24.62 -3.73 0.72
CA ASP A 293 -25.61 -4.80 0.88
C ASP A 293 -25.41 -5.92 -0.17
N LEU A 294 -25.02 -5.55 -1.39
CA LEU A 294 -24.66 -6.52 -2.44
C LEU A 294 -23.32 -7.22 -2.15
N ALA A 295 -22.39 -6.54 -1.47
CA ALA A 295 -21.14 -7.14 -1.03
C ALA A 295 -21.39 -8.20 0.06
N SER A 296 -22.30 -7.93 1.01
CA SER A 296 -22.74 -8.90 2.03
C SER A 296 -23.35 -10.15 1.39
N ILE A 297 -24.23 -9.99 0.39
CA ILE A 297 -24.83 -11.11 -0.35
C ILE A 297 -23.77 -11.98 -1.05
N ALA A 298 -22.74 -11.34 -1.62
CA ALA A 298 -21.63 -12.05 -2.25
C ALA A 298 -20.80 -12.85 -1.24
N LEU A 299 -20.56 -12.29 -0.05
CA LEU A 299 -19.85 -12.95 1.05
C LEU A 299 -20.63 -14.13 1.62
N GLU A 300 -21.93 -13.97 1.88
CA GLU A 300 -22.81 -15.06 2.32
C GLU A 300 -22.89 -16.20 1.29
N GLY A 301 -22.92 -15.86 0.00
CA GLY A 301 -22.84 -16.83 -1.10
C GLY A 301 -21.50 -17.58 -1.10
N ALA A 302 -20.38 -16.87 -0.90
CA ALA A 302 -19.05 -17.47 -0.82
C ALA A 302 -18.91 -18.39 0.40
N HIS A 303 -19.44 -17.98 1.56
CA HIS A 303 -19.49 -18.80 2.78
C HIS A 303 -20.27 -20.09 2.55
N SER A 304 -21.44 -20.00 1.92
CA SER A 304 -22.28 -21.17 1.62
C SER A 304 -21.59 -22.16 0.66
N LEU A 305 -20.83 -21.67 -0.31
CA LEU A 305 -20.05 -22.53 -1.22
C LEU A 305 -18.86 -23.20 -0.53
N LEU A 306 -18.25 -22.54 0.46
CA LEU A 306 -17.06 -23.03 1.15
C LEU A 306 -17.30 -24.37 1.87
N VAL A 307 -18.50 -24.57 2.42
CA VAL A 307 -18.89 -25.78 3.15
C VAL A 307 -18.76 -27.05 2.28
N GLY A 308 -18.97 -26.94 0.97
CA GLY A 308 -18.89 -28.06 0.03
C GLY A 308 -17.50 -28.33 -0.57
N VAL A 309 -16.48 -27.56 -0.19
CA VAL A 309 -15.13 -27.68 -0.80
C VAL A 309 -14.37 -28.84 -0.18
N GLU A 310 -13.94 -29.79 -1.01
CA GLU A 310 -12.95 -30.81 -0.67
C GLU A 310 -11.69 -30.64 -1.55
N PRO A 311 -10.49 -31.02 -1.05
CA PRO A 311 -10.19 -31.56 0.28
C PRO A 311 -10.15 -30.48 1.37
N LEU A 312 -10.11 -30.87 2.66
CA LEU A 312 -10.09 -29.96 3.83
C LEU A 312 -9.01 -28.88 3.75
N GLU A 313 -7.83 -29.18 3.19
CA GLU A 313 -6.74 -28.20 3.04
C GLU A 313 -7.14 -27.08 2.08
N LYS A 314 -7.82 -27.43 0.98
CA LYS A 314 -8.34 -26.45 0.02
C LYS A 314 -9.42 -25.59 0.67
N ARG A 315 -10.28 -26.18 1.51
CA ARG A 315 -11.28 -25.44 2.29
C ARG A 315 -10.61 -24.43 3.22
N ALA A 316 -9.58 -24.82 3.97
CA ALA A 316 -8.86 -23.91 4.87
C ALA A 316 -8.13 -22.78 4.13
N GLN A 317 -7.53 -23.09 2.97
CA GLN A 317 -6.91 -22.09 2.11
C GLN A 317 -7.92 -21.04 1.60
N LEU A 318 -9.14 -21.46 1.26
CA LEU A 318 -10.21 -20.56 0.80
C LEU A 318 -10.91 -19.81 1.94
N MET A 319 -10.92 -20.38 3.15
CA MET A 319 -11.49 -19.73 4.33
C MET A 319 -10.72 -18.48 4.75
N THR A 320 -9.40 -18.48 4.59
CA THR A 320 -8.51 -17.35 4.93
C THR A 320 -8.90 -16.05 4.21
N PRO A 321 -9.04 -16.00 2.86
CA PRO A 321 -9.48 -14.80 2.17
C PRO A 321 -10.95 -14.45 2.46
N LEU A 322 -11.83 -15.42 2.75
CA LEU A 322 -13.21 -15.11 3.15
C LEU A 322 -13.25 -14.29 4.44
N ILE A 323 -12.59 -14.75 5.50
CA ILE A 323 -12.55 -14.04 6.79
C ILE A 323 -12.00 -12.62 6.61
N ARG A 324 -10.91 -12.49 5.83
CA ARG A 324 -10.26 -11.20 5.60
C ARG A 324 -11.17 -10.20 4.92
N VAL A 325 -11.80 -10.60 3.82
CA VAL A 325 -12.70 -9.72 3.08
C VAL A 325 -13.99 -9.47 3.86
N TRP A 326 -14.46 -10.45 4.63
CA TRP A 326 -15.60 -10.24 5.53
C TRP A 326 -15.35 -9.09 6.49
N ALA A 327 -14.20 -9.08 7.17
CA ALA A 327 -13.83 -8.00 8.08
C ALA A 327 -13.65 -6.64 7.37
N GLU A 328 -13.19 -6.63 6.12
CA GLU A 328 -13.04 -5.40 5.30
C GLU A 328 -14.40 -4.81 4.88
N VAL A 329 -15.38 -5.68 4.57
CA VAL A 329 -16.69 -5.24 4.09
C VAL A 329 -17.64 -4.89 5.24
N GLU A 330 -17.72 -5.75 6.27
CA GLU A 330 -18.69 -5.63 7.37
C GLU A 330 -18.09 -4.96 8.62
N GLY A 331 -16.77 -4.74 8.66
CA GLY A 331 -16.07 -4.22 9.84
C GLY A 331 -15.85 -5.26 10.95
N GLU A 332 -16.68 -6.29 11.03
CA GLU A 332 -16.56 -7.41 11.97
C GLU A 332 -16.78 -8.76 11.27
N VAL A 333 -16.14 -9.81 11.78
CA VAL A 333 -16.35 -11.17 11.25
C VAL A 333 -17.47 -11.85 12.04
N GLN A 334 -18.40 -12.50 11.33
CA GLN A 334 -19.49 -13.21 11.99
C GLN A 334 -18.97 -14.29 12.96
N PRO A 335 -19.49 -14.36 14.21
CA PRO A 335 -19.06 -15.36 15.21
C PRO A 335 -19.18 -16.81 14.73
N LYS A 336 -20.13 -17.08 13.83
CA LYS A 336 -20.31 -18.40 13.21
C LYS A 336 -19.10 -18.79 12.36
N LEU A 337 -18.54 -17.86 11.61
CA LEU A 337 -17.38 -18.10 10.74
C LEU A 337 -16.12 -18.41 11.58
N TYR A 338 -15.93 -17.75 12.72
CA TYR A 338 -14.85 -18.11 13.66
C TYR A 338 -14.99 -19.55 14.17
N ARG A 339 -16.19 -19.93 14.63
CA ARG A 339 -16.43 -21.28 15.15
C ARG A 339 -16.15 -22.35 14.11
N GLU A 340 -16.67 -22.17 12.90
CA GLU A 340 -16.44 -23.10 11.79
C GLU A 340 -14.95 -23.19 11.43
N GLY A 341 -14.22 -22.07 11.55
CA GLY A 341 -12.77 -22.05 11.31
C GLY A 341 -11.98 -22.84 12.32
N PHE A 342 -12.28 -22.67 13.61
CA PHE A 342 -11.62 -23.45 14.66
C PHE A 342 -11.98 -24.94 14.58
N VAL A 343 -13.22 -25.28 14.22
CA VAL A 343 -13.59 -26.69 13.94
C VAL A 343 -12.76 -27.24 12.77
N LEU A 344 -12.59 -26.47 11.69
CA LEU A 344 -11.77 -26.90 10.54
C LEU A 344 -10.28 -27.07 10.90
N VAL A 345 -9.75 -26.24 11.81
CA VAL A 345 -8.39 -26.40 12.36
C VAL A 345 -8.27 -27.74 13.11
N ASP A 346 -9.26 -28.08 13.93
CA ASP A 346 -9.28 -29.35 14.66
C ASP A 346 -9.42 -30.56 13.72
N ASP A 347 -10.28 -30.48 12.72
CA ASP A 347 -10.45 -31.52 11.70
C ASP A 347 -9.14 -31.77 10.92
N LEU A 348 -8.44 -30.71 10.52
CA LEU A 348 -7.14 -30.80 9.86
C LEU A 348 -6.05 -31.40 10.74
N ARG A 349 -6.12 -31.20 12.06
CA ARG A 349 -5.18 -31.79 13.04
C ARG A 349 -5.43 -33.27 13.26
N GLN A 350 -6.69 -33.69 13.15
CA GLN A 350 -7.12 -35.08 13.29
C GLN A 350 -7.01 -35.87 11.97
N ALA A 351 -6.87 -35.20 10.83
CA ALA A 351 -6.71 -35.82 9.53
C ALA A 351 -5.50 -36.80 9.53
N PRO A 352 -5.65 -38.00 8.94
CA PRO A 352 -4.58 -38.99 8.91
C PRO A 352 -3.34 -38.42 8.22
N ARG A 353 -2.16 -38.69 8.81
CA ARG A 353 -0.88 -38.28 8.23
C ARG A 353 -0.77 -38.85 6.82
N PRO A 354 -0.40 -38.07 5.80
CA PRO A 354 -0.05 -38.62 4.51
C PRO A 354 1.13 -39.60 4.73
N SER A 355 0.85 -40.89 4.72
CA SER A 355 1.86 -41.93 4.57
C SER A 355 2.39 -41.83 3.15
N GLU A 356 3.64 -41.38 2.98
CA GLU A 356 4.45 -41.49 1.76
C GLU A 356 3.66 -41.57 0.44
N GLN A 357 2.89 -40.54 0.12
CA GLN A 357 2.39 -40.34 -1.25
C GLN A 357 2.68 -38.90 -1.63
N ALA A 358 3.27 -38.77 -2.83
CA ALA A 358 3.92 -37.58 -3.33
C ALA A 358 3.07 -36.31 -3.14
N PRO A 359 3.68 -35.17 -2.79
CA PRO A 359 2.96 -33.92 -2.62
C PRO A 359 2.23 -33.57 -3.92
N SER A 360 0.90 -33.48 -3.86
CA SER A 360 0.12 -32.86 -4.92
C SER A 360 0.55 -31.39 -5.03
N VAL A 361 0.92 -30.96 -6.23
CA VAL A 361 1.37 -29.59 -6.52
C VAL A 361 0.32 -28.59 -6.01
N GLY A 362 0.67 -27.81 -4.97
CA GLY A 362 -0.13 -26.68 -4.48
C GLY A 362 -0.75 -26.82 -3.08
N ALA A 363 -0.75 -28.01 -2.45
CA ALA A 363 -1.25 -28.18 -1.09
C ALA A 363 -0.10 -28.51 -0.12
N GLY A 364 0.16 -27.64 0.84
CA GLY A 364 1.07 -27.94 1.96
C GLY A 364 0.52 -29.05 2.86
N PRO A 365 1.33 -29.63 3.75
CA PRO A 365 0.88 -30.69 4.65
C PRO A 365 -0.29 -30.20 5.55
N PRO A 366 -1.25 -31.08 5.93
CA PRO A 366 -2.47 -30.72 6.67
C PRO A 366 -2.23 -29.88 7.94
N ARG A 367 -1.12 -30.16 8.66
CA ARG A 367 -0.71 -29.40 9.83
C ARG A 367 -0.32 -27.96 9.52
N ALA A 368 0.38 -27.71 8.41
CA ALA A 368 0.72 -26.36 8.01
C ALA A 368 -0.53 -25.55 7.59
N ALA A 369 -1.53 -26.21 7.00
CA ALA A 369 -2.83 -25.58 6.70
C ALA A 369 -3.59 -25.23 8.00
N ALA A 370 -3.59 -26.13 8.99
CA ALA A 370 -4.19 -25.87 10.30
C ALA A 370 -3.51 -24.70 11.03
N ASP A 371 -2.18 -24.70 11.08
CA ASP A 371 -1.40 -23.64 11.75
C ASP A 371 -1.59 -22.28 11.05
N ASN A 372 -1.68 -22.25 9.72
CA ASN A 372 -1.93 -21.00 8.98
C ASN A 372 -3.35 -20.46 9.22
N LEU A 373 -4.35 -21.34 9.24
CA LEU A 373 -5.73 -20.96 9.48
C LEU A 373 -5.92 -20.49 10.93
N GLU A 374 -5.38 -21.22 11.91
CA GLU A 374 -5.47 -20.86 13.34
C GLU A 374 -4.83 -19.49 13.62
N ARG A 375 -3.64 -19.22 13.06
CA ARG A 375 -3.00 -17.91 13.17
C ARG A 375 -3.84 -16.79 12.57
N THR A 376 -4.45 -17.03 11.41
CA THR A 376 -5.35 -16.04 10.78
C THR A 376 -6.57 -15.79 11.66
N LEU A 377 -7.24 -16.84 12.14
CA LEU A 377 -8.42 -16.72 13.00
C LEU A 377 -8.10 -15.92 14.27
N VAL A 378 -7.00 -16.23 14.94
CA VAL A 378 -6.56 -15.52 16.15
C VAL A 378 -6.21 -14.06 15.85
N ALA A 379 -5.55 -13.78 14.71
CA ALA A 379 -5.20 -12.42 14.31
C ALA A 379 -6.41 -11.55 13.98
N GLU A 380 -7.42 -12.12 13.32
CA GLU A 380 -8.68 -11.44 13.02
C GLU A 380 -9.51 -11.27 14.28
N TYR A 381 -9.66 -12.32 15.08
CA TYR A 381 -10.42 -12.27 16.34
C TYR A 381 -9.84 -11.27 17.34
N ALA A 382 -8.52 -11.04 17.31
CA ALA A 382 -7.88 -10.03 18.13
C ALA A 382 -8.34 -8.59 17.83
N ARG A 383 -8.93 -8.32 16.65
CA ARG A 383 -9.56 -7.02 16.36
C ARG A 383 -10.86 -6.83 17.14
N ASP A 384 -11.62 -7.90 17.32
CA ASP A 384 -12.91 -7.88 18.01
C ASP A 384 -12.72 -8.01 19.54
N ASP A 385 -11.85 -8.91 19.98
CA ASP A 385 -11.52 -9.15 21.39
C ASP A 385 -10.03 -9.46 21.58
N PHE A 386 -9.25 -8.38 21.69
CA PHE A 386 -7.80 -8.44 21.87
C PHE A 386 -7.38 -9.18 23.15
N GLU A 387 -8.12 -9.01 24.25
CA GLU A 387 -7.77 -9.65 25.53
C GLU A 387 -7.96 -11.17 25.47
N ALA A 388 -9.05 -11.64 24.88
CA ALA A 388 -9.29 -13.06 24.70
C ALA A 388 -8.26 -13.70 23.76
N ALA A 389 -7.87 -13.01 22.68
CA ALA A 389 -6.81 -13.47 21.79
C ALA A 389 -5.45 -13.60 22.51
N LEU A 390 -5.09 -12.63 23.37
CA LEU A 390 -3.86 -12.72 24.16
C LEU A 390 -3.92 -13.84 25.22
N LYS A 391 -5.07 -14.04 25.88
CA LYS A 391 -5.26 -15.16 26.82
C LYS A 391 -5.09 -16.51 26.12
N TYR A 392 -5.63 -16.64 24.91
CA TYR A 392 -5.46 -17.82 24.08
C TYR A 392 -3.99 -18.08 23.76
N ILE A 393 -3.26 -17.06 23.26
CA ILE A 393 -1.82 -17.18 22.96
C ILE A 393 -1.00 -17.51 24.20
N ALA A 394 -1.33 -16.90 25.36
CA ALA A 394 -0.64 -17.17 26.61
C ALA A 394 -0.73 -18.64 27.03
N GLY A 395 -1.85 -19.29 26.74
CA GLY A 395 -2.10 -20.71 27.02
C GLY A 395 -1.34 -21.70 26.14
N LEU A 396 -0.72 -21.26 25.04
CA LEU A 396 0.08 -22.16 24.18
C LEU A 396 1.37 -22.60 24.89
N SER A 397 1.93 -23.75 24.52
CA SER A 397 3.20 -24.23 25.09
C SER A 397 4.42 -23.86 24.23
N ASP A 398 4.26 -23.74 22.91
CA ASP A 398 5.34 -23.44 21.98
C ASP A 398 5.59 -21.93 21.82
N TYR A 399 6.79 -21.47 22.20
CA TYR A 399 7.19 -20.07 22.13
C TYR A 399 7.28 -19.53 20.69
N THR A 400 7.64 -20.37 19.72
CA THR A 400 7.74 -20.00 18.30
C THR A 400 6.36 -19.72 17.72
N VAL A 401 5.37 -20.56 18.07
CA VAL A 401 3.98 -20.39 17.66
C VAL A 401 3.37 -19.14 18.30
N LYS A 402 3.62 -18.92 19.60
CA LYS A 402 3.20 -17.68 20.28
C LYS A 402 3.69 -16.44 19.57
N LEU A 403 4.98 -16.43 19.23
CA LEU A 403 5.61 -15.30 18.58
C LEU A 403 5.06 -15.06 17.17
N ALA A 404 4.83 -16.13 16.40
CA ALA A 404 4.21 -16.03 15.07
C ALA A 404 2.78 -15.47 15.15
N MET A 405 1.96 -15.92 16.11
CA MET A 405 0.61 -15.39 16.32
C MET A 405 0.60 -13.92 16.73
N LEU A 406 1.50 -13.51 17.62
CA LEU A 406 1.63 -12.09 18.01
C LEU A 406 2.05 -11.22 16.83
N LEU A 407 2.98 -11.70 15.99
CA LEU A 407 3.38 -11.00 14.77
C LEU A 407 2.21 -10.86 13.79
N ASP A 408 1.40 -11.91 13.60
CA ASP A 408 0.24 -11.88 12.70
C ASP A 408 -0.85 -10.94 13.22
N ILE A 409 -1.08 -10.87 14.55
CA ILE A 409 -1.94 -9.85 15.17
C ILE A 409 -1.42 -8.44 14.82
N VAL A 410 -0.15 -8.15 15.10
CA VAL A 410 0.41 -6.82 14.82
C VAL A 410 0.31 -6.49 13.33
N GLN A 411 0.62 -7.43 12.44
CA GLN A 411 0.44 -7.25 10.99
C GLN A 411 -0.99 -6.93 10.61
N ARG A 412 -1.97 -7.57 11.27
CA ARG A 412 -3.37 -7.34 10.99
C ARG A 412 -3.87 -5.99 11.51
N PHE A 413 -3.42 -5.53 12.67
CA PHE A 413 -3.73 -4.18 13.17
C PHE A 413 -3.17 -3.04 12.28
N ARG A 414 -2.22 -3.34 11.38
CA ARG A 414 -1.67 -2.36 10.44
C ARG A 414 -2.50 -2.12 9.18
N GLN A 415 -3.43 -3.02 8.86
CA GLN A 415 -4.28 -2.87 7.68
C GLN A 415 -5.52 -2.05 8.06
N PRO A 416 -5.74 -0.84 7.50
CA PRO A 416 -7.01 -0.14 7.67
C PRO A 416 -8.15 -0.97 7.06
N PHE A 417 -9.38 -0.76 7.56
CA PHE A 417 -10.60 -1.40 7.06
C PHE A 417 -10.75 -1.24 5.54
#